data_AF-A0A524H647-F1
#
_entry.id   AF-A0A524H647-F1
#
_cell.length_a   1.000
_cell.length_b   1.000
_cell.length_c   1.000
_cell.angle_alpha   90.00
_cell.angle_beta   90.00
_cell.angle_gamma   90.00
#
_symmetry.space_group_name_H-M   'P 1'
#
loop_
_entity.id
_entity.type
_entity.pdbx_description
1 polymer ?
#
loop_
_entity_poly.entity_id
_entity_poly.type
_entity_poly.pdbx_seq_one_letter_code
_entity_poly.pdbx_strand_id
1 'polypeptide(L)'
;MNDLTFVADVLTRIRSRGGPFDERAYLFVLGAIEHVQSRLPARRHLAGAEVAWACRDLAWEQFGLLAPSVLDHWGITSTDAVGRVVFTLVEAGLLVAQPDDSADEFVGVYDFAEAFRTGYVWKGAASEQLET
;
A
#
# COMPACT_ATOMS: atom_id res chain seq x y z
N MET A 1 -13.95 7.06 -16.22
CA MET A 1 -14.11 5.60 -16.07
C MET A 1 -14.63 5.41 -14.66
N ASN A 2 -15.74 4.70 -14.44
CA ASN A 2 -16.37 4.64 -13.12
C ASN A 2 -15.49 3.78 -12.19
N ASP A 3 -15.01 4.33 -11.06
CA ASP A 3 -14.09 3.65 -10.15
C ASP A 3 -14.58 2.26 -9.72
N LEU A 4 -15.90 2.12 -9.56
CA LEU A 4 -16.55 0.85 -9.20
C LEU A 4 -16.39 -0.24 -10.26
N THR A 5 -16.40 0.12 -11.54
CA THR A 5 -16.25 -0.84 -12.65
C THR A 5 -14.81 -1.32 -12.75
N PHE A 6 -13.85 -0.40 -12.58
CA PHE A 6 -12.43 -0.74 -12.54
C PHE A 6 -12.12 -1.69 -11.37
N VAL A 7 -12.61 -1.39 -10.16
CA VAL A 7 -12.43 -2.26 -8.98
C VAL A 7 -13.01 -3.66 -9.23
N ALA A 8 -14.21 -3.76 -9.81
CA ALA A 8 -14.82 -5.06 -10.12
C ALA A 8 -13.99 -5.89 -11.11
N ASP A 9 -13.44 -5.25 -12.15
CA ASP A 9 -12.58 -5.90 -13.13
C ASP A 9 -11.24 -6.36 -12.52
N VAL A 10 -10.65 -5.53 -11.66
CA VAL A 10 -9.44 -5.87 -10.89
C VAL A 10 -9.68 -7.09 -10.00
N LEU A 11 -10.73 -7.06 -9.20
CA LEU A 11 -11.10 -8.17 -8.30
C LEU A 11 -11.38 -9.47 -9.06
N THR A 12 -12.02 -9.39 -10.22
CA THR A 12 -12.29 -10.55 -11.07
C THR A 12 -10.98 -11.18 -11.57
N ARG A 13 -10.03 -10.37 -12.05
CA ARG A 13 -8.71 -10.84 -12.48
C ARG A 13 -7.93 -11.50 -11.34
N ILE A 14 -7.93 -10.90 -10.15
CA ILE A 14 -7.23 -11.43 -8.97
C ILE A 14 -7.85 -12.74 -8.50
N ARG A 15 -9.18 -12.80 -8.38
CA ARG A 15 -9.89 -14.00 -7.90
C ARG A 15 -9.65 -15.21 -8.79
N SER A 16 -9.51 -15.00 -10.10
CA SER A 16 -9.21 -16.08 -11.05
C SER A 16 -7.83 -16.72 -10.84
N ARG A 17 -6.89 -16.02 -10.20
CA ARG A 17 -5.52 -16.50 -9.99
C ARG A 17 -5.32 -17.29 -8.70
N GLY A 18 -6.12 -17.03 -7.66
CA GLY A 18 -5.98 -17.71 -6.35
C GLY A 18 -4.63 -17.44 -5.69
N GLY A 19 -4.47 -16.25 -5.11
CA GLY A 19 -3.25 -15.82 -4.44
C GLY A 19 -3.24 -16.07 -2.93
N PRO A 20 -2.07 -15.95 -2.27
CA PRO A 20 -1.94 -16.07 -0.82
C PRO A 20 -2.38 -14.81 -0.06
N PHE A 21 -2.74 -13.74 -0.78
CA PHE A 21 -3.14 -12.45 -0.22
C PHE A 21 -4.64 -12.25 -0.36
N ASP A 22 -5.23 -11.51 0.58
CA ASP A 22 -6.62 -11.06 0.49
C ASP A 22 -6.79 -10.16 -0.75
N GLU A 23 -7.98 -10.18 -1.37
CA GLU A 23 -8.27 -9.36 -2.55
C GLU A 23 -8.08 -7.85 -2.28
N ARG A 24 -8.28 -7.41 -1.02
CA ARG A 24 -8.06 -6.04 -0.56
C ARG A 24 -6.59 -5.64 -0.52
N ALA A 25 -5.65 -6.59 -0.39
CA ALA A 25 -4.21 -6.32 -0.44
C ALA A 25 -3.82 -5.66 -1.76
N TYR A 26 -4.35 -6.19 -2.86
CA TYR A 26 -4.09 -5.72 -4.21
C TYR A 26 -4.68 -4.33 -4.46
N LEU A 27 -5.94 -4.12 -4.04
CA LEU A 27 -6.58 -2.81 -4.14
C LEU A 27 -5.84 -1.77 -3.29
N PHE A 28 -5.36 -2.17 -2.11
CA PHE A 28 -4.58 -1.32 -1.24
C PHE A 28 -3.26 -0.88 -1.88
N VAL A 29 -2.49 -1.79 -2.47
CA VAL A 29 -1.23 -1.46 -3.16
C VAL A 29 -1.47 -0.54 -4.37
N LEU A 30 -2.50 -0.81 -5.17
CA LEU A 30 -2.90 0.10 -6.26
C LEU A 30 -3.26 1.49 -5.73
N GLY A 31 -4.01 1.54 -4.63
CA GLY A 31 -4.34 2.78 -3.93
C GLY A 31 -3.11 3.53 -3.43
N ALA A 32 -2.11 2.84 -2.86
CA ALA A 32 -0.87 3.45 -2.38
C ALA A 32 -0.06 4.06 -3.52
N ILE A 33 0.03 3.38 -4.66
CA ILE A 33 0.69 3.88 -5.86
C ILE A 33 -0.04 5.13 -6.39
N GLU A 34 -1.36 5.09 -6.52
CA GLU A 34 -2.14 6.25 -6.99
C GLU A 34 -2.03 7.43 -6.03
N HIS A 35 -2.04 7.16 -4.72
CA HIS A 35 -1.91 8.17 -3.68
C HIS A 35 -0.60 8.97 -3.76
N VAL A 36 0.51 8.31 -4.11
CA VAL A 36 1.78 8.99 -4.36
C VAL A 36 1.76 9.67 -5.73
N GLN A 37 1.31 8.98 -6.78
CA GLN A 37 1.29 9.54 -8.13
C GLN A 37 0.41 10.79 -8.26
N SER A 38 -0.71 10.87 -7.54
CA SER A 38 -1.61 12.03 -7.55
C SER A 38 -1.00 13.28 -6.91
N ARG A 39 0.06 13.11 -6.09
CA ARG A 39 0.78 14.20 -5.42
C ARG A 39 2.07 14.59 -6.14
N LEU A 40 2.48 13.83 -7.15
CA LEU A 40 3.64 14.16 -7.98
C LEU A 40 3.24 15.18 -9.06
N PRO A 41 4.14 16.11 -9.43
CA PRO A 41 3.88 17.08 -10.50
C PRO A 41 3.70 16.41 -11.88
N ALA A 42 4.25 15.21 -12.06
CA ALA A 42 4.05 14.38 -13.22
C ALA A 42 4.05 12.90 -12.81
N ARG A 43 3.15 12.10 -13.42
CA ARG A 43 3.13 10.65 -13.25
C ARG A 43 4.41 10.03 -13.79
N ARG A 44 5.05 9.17 -12.99
CA ARG A 44 6.28 8.45 -13.32
C ARG A 44 6.27 7.06 -12.68
N HIS A 45 7.20 6.22 -13.13
CA HIS A 45 7.51 4.96 -12.46
C HIS A 45 7.96 5.22 -11.02
N LEU A 46 7.50 4.36 -10.10
CA LEU A 46 7.93 4.34 -8.70
C LEU A 46 8.83 3.13 -8.49
N ALA A 47 10.01 3.34 -7.92
CA ALA A 47 10.90 2.23 -7.54
C ALA A 47 10.27 1.38 -6.42
N GLY A 48 10.71 0.13 -6.26
CA GLY A 48 10.11 -0.78 -5.29
C GLY A 48 10.11 -0.23 -3.85
N ALA A 49 11.22 0.39 -3.43
CA ALA A 49 11.32 1.04 -2.14
C ALA A 49 10.31 2.20 -1.97
N GLU A 50 10.08 3.00 -3.01
CA GLU A 50 9.10 4.10 -2.98
C GLU A 50 7.68 3.55 -2.77
N VAL A 51 7.33 2.44 -3.45
CA VAL A 51 6.04 1.77 -3.28
C VAL A 51 5.90 1.20 -1.87
N ALA A 52 6.96 0.61 -1.31
CA ALA A 52 6.94 0.10 0.06
C ALA A 52 6.65 1.21 1.09
N TRP A 53 7.30 2.38 0.94
CA TRP A 53 7.04 3.54 1.79
C TRP A 53 5.64 4.13 1.57
N ALA A 54 5.18 4.18 0.32
CA ALA A 54 3.81 4.61 -0.01
C ALA A 54 2.77 3.75 0.72
N CYS A 55 2.98 2.44 0.77
CA CYS A 55 2.11 1.52 1.49
C CYS A 55 2.10 1.81 2.99
N ARG A 56 3.26 2.07 3.60
CA ARG A 56 3.34 2.45 5.02
C ARG A 56 2.53 3.72 5.30
N ASP A 57 2.74 4.75 4.50
CA ASP A 57 2.15 6.07 4.71
C ASP A 57 0.64 6.03 4.50
N LEU A 58 0.18 5.35 3.45
CA LEU A 58 -1.25 5.16 3.21
C LEU A 58 -1.90 4.33 4.32
N ALA A 59 -1.25 3.26 4.81
CA ALA A 59 -1.79 2.46 5.90
C ALA A 59 -1.97 3.29 7.18
N TRP A 60 -0.99 4.14 7.51
CA TRP A 60 -1.09 5.08 8.62
C TRP A 60 -2.21 6.10 8.43
N GLU A 61 -2.34 6.68 7.23
CA GLU A 61 -3.38 7.67 6.92
C GLU A 61 -4.78 7.06 7.04
N GLN A 62 -4.97 5.83 6.58
CA GLN A 62 -6.28 5.17 6.49
C GLN A 62 -6.69 4.46 7.79
N PHE A 63 -5.74 3.82 8.49
CA PHE A 63 -6.05 2.89 9.58
C PHE A 63 -5.41 3.29 10.91
N GLY A 64 -4.46 4.23 10.91
CA GLY A 64 -3.77 4.66 12.12
C GLY A 64 -3.18 3.47 12.89
N LEU A 65 -3.53 3.37 14.17
CA LEU A 65 -3.06 2.28 15.06
C LEU A 65 -3.53 0.88 14.62
N LEU A 66 -4.56 0.78 13.77
CA LEU A 66 -5.05 -0.49 13.25
C LEU A 66 -4.30 -0.95 11.99
N ALA A 67 -3.43 -0.11 11.42
CA ALA A 67 -2.66 -0.41 10.22
C ALA A 67 -1.98 -1.79 10.27
N PRO A 68 -1.16 -2.13 11.29
CA PRO A 68 -0.50 -3.44 11.33
C PRO A 68 -1.50 -4.61 11.35
N SER A 69 -2.58 -4.53 12.12
CA SER A 69 -3.60 -5.60 12.18
C SER A 69 -4.35 -5.77 10.86
N VAL A 70 -4.67 -4.67 10.17
CA VAL A 70 -5.34 -4.69 8.87
C VAL A 70 -4.44 -5.27 7.79
N LEU A 71 -3.17 -4.85 7.75
CA LEU A 71 -2.19 -5.35 6.79
C LEU A 71 -1.89 -6.84 7.03
N ASP A 72 -1.73 -7.27 8.28
CA ASP A 72 -1.55 -8.67 8.66
C ASP A 72 -2.73 -9.54 8.21
N HIS A 73 -3.97 -9.07 8.42
CA HIS A 73 -5.17 -9.76 7.94
C HIS A 73 -5.20 -9.93 6.42
N TRP A 74 -4.60 -9.00 5.67
CA TRP A 74 -4.47 -9.09 4.21
C TRP A 74 -3.25 -9.89 3.74
N GLY A 75 -2.42 -10.39 4.67
CA GLY A 75 -1.20 -11.12 4.41
C GLY A 75 0.03 -10.23 4.12
N ILE A 76 -0.08 -8.91 4.31
CA ILE A 76 1.03 -7.97 4.14
C ILE A 76 1.76 -7.79 5.48
N THR A 77 2.75 -8.63 5.73
CA THR A 77 3.48 -8.67 7.02
C THR A 77 4.92 -8.15 6.92
N SER A 78 5.38 -7.85 5.71
CA SER A 78 6.74 -7.40 5.41
C SER A 78 6.77 -6.59 4.11
N THR A 79 7.87 -5.88 3.87
CA THR A 79 8.07 -5.16 2.60
C THR A 79 8.17 -6.17 1.45
N ASP A 80 8.75 -7.33 1.68
CA ASP A 80 8.81 -8.48 0.77
C ASP A 80 7.40 -8.92 0.31
N ALA A 81 6.44 -8.95 1.23
CA ALA A 81 5.04 -9.23 0.91
C ALA A 81 4.43 -8.16 -0.02
N VAL A 82 4.77 -6.88 0.18
CA VAL A 82 4.37 -5.80 -0.74
C VAL A 82 4.93 -6.07 -2.14
N GLY A 83 6.21 -6.44 -2.25
CA GLY A 83 6.82 -6.81 -3.52
C GLY A 83 6.09 -7.95 -4.22
N ARG A 84 5.75 -9.01 -3.49
CA ARG A 84 4.96 -10.13 -4.04
C ARG A 84 3.58 -9.70 -4.55
N VAL A 85 2.90 -8.79 -3.85
CA VAL A 85 1.63 -8.21 -4.31
C VAL A 85 1.83 -7.40 -5.60
N VAL A 86 2.85 -6.53 -5.64
CA VAL A 86 3.19 -5.72 -6.83
C VAL A 86 3.47 -6.60 -8.04
N PHE A 87 4.31 -7.63 -7.91
CA PHE A 87 4.65 -8.51 -9.03
C PHE A 87 3.44 -9.36 -9.47
N THR A 88 2.57 -9.76 -8.55
CA THR A 88 1.31 -10.41 -8.92
C THR A 88 0.42 -9.48 -9.75
N LEU A 89 0.39 -8.18 -9.44
CA LEU A 89 -0.34 -7.17 -10.23
C LEU A 89 0.29 -6.95 -11.61
N VAL A 90 1.62 -6.98 -11.70
CA VAL A 90 2.35 -6.91 -12.98
C VAL A 90 2.00 -8.10 -13.87
N GLU A 91 2.09 -9.31 -13.32
CA GLU A 91 1.72 -10.53 -14.06
C GLU A 91 0.24 -10.53 -14.49
N ALA A 92 -0.64 -9.95 -13.67
CA ALA A 92 -2.06 -9.80 -14.00
C ALA A 92 -2.35 -8.71 -15.05
N GLY A 93 -1.33 -7.97 -15.50
CA GLY A 93 -1.45 -6.89 -16.48
C GLY A 93 -2.09 -5.62 -15.91
N LEU A 94 -2.10 -5.45 -14.59
CA LEU A 94 -2.64 -4.27 -13.90
C LEU A 94 -1.59 -3.21 -13.62
N LEU A 95 -0.33 -3.62 -13.52
CA LEU A 95 0.84 -2.73 -13.42
C LEU A 95 1.83 -3.05 -14.54
N VAL A 96 2.70 -2.10 -14.84
CA VAL A 96 3.80 -2.27 -15.79
C VAL A 96 5.11 -2.11 -15.01
N ALA A 97 5.95 -3.13 -15.05
CA ALA A 97 7.31 -3.08 -14.51
C ALA A 97 8.31 -2.60 -15.57
N GLN A 98 9.41 -2.01 -15.12
CA GLN A 98 10.61 -1.78 -15.91
C GLN A 98 11.44 -3.07 -16.03
N PRO A 99 12.29 -3.21 -17.07
CA PRO A 99 13.14 -4.39 -17.25
C PRO A 99 14.07 -4.70 -16.07
N ASP A 100 14.48 -3.66 -15.33
CA ASP A 100 15.42 -3.77 -14.22
C ASP A 100 14.71 -3.91 -12.85
N ASP A 101 13.38 -3.82 -12.80
CA ASP A 101 12.64 -3.96 -11.54
C ASP A 101 12.69 -5.42 -11.05
N SER A 102 13.04 -5.60 -9.78
CA SER A 102 13.03 -6.91 -9.12
C SER A 102 12.20 -6.88 -7.84
N ALA A 103 11.64 -8.05 -7.47
CA ALA A 103 11.01 -8.23 -6.17
C ALA A 103 12.01 -8.01 -5.01
N ASP A 104 13.31 -8.18 -5.28
CA ASP A 104 14.38 -7.96 -4.31
C ASP A 104 14.49 -6.50 -3.86
N GLU A 105 14.00 -5.53 -4.66
CA GLU A 105 13.96 -4.12 -4.26
C GLU A 105 13.06 -3.86 -3.05
N PHE A 106 12.19 -4.82 -2.74
CA PHE A 106 11.27 -4.75 -1.60
C PHE A 106 11.81 -5.46 -0.37
N VAL A 107 12.93 -6.19 -0.46
CA VAL A 107 13.46 -6.97 0.67
C VAL A 107 14.09 -6.03 1.69
N GLY A 108 13.59 -6.04 2.92
CA GLY A 108 14.19 -5.31 4.04
C GLY A 108 14.24 -3.78 3.88
N VAL A 109 13.34 -3.17 3.10
CA VAL A 109 13.29 -1.70 2.93
C VAL A 109 13.04 -1.01 4.28
N TYR A 110 12.19 -1.60 5.12
CA TYR A 110 12.03 -1.23 6.52
C TYR A 110 11.49 -2.39 7.35
N ASP A 111 11.72 -2.33 8.66
CA ASP A 111 11.11 -3.24 9.61
C ASP A 111 9.65 -2.83 9.90
N PHE A 112 8.70 -3.73 9.66
CA PHE A 112 7.27 -3.46 9.86
C PHE A 112 6.96 -3.16 11.34
N ALA A 113 7.58 -3.88 12.27
CA ALA A 113 7.33 -3.69 13.69
C ALA A 113 7.85 -2.33 14.20
N GLU A 114 8.97 -1.82 13.66
CA GLU A 114 9.44 -0.44 13.86
C GLU A 114 8.49 0.57 13.20
N ALA A 115 8.15 0.36 11.93
CA ALA A 115 7.38 1.29 11.12
C ALA A 115 5.96 1.56 11.67
N PHE A 116 5.41 0.60 12.41
CA PHE A 116 4.10 0.70 13.06
C PHE A 116 4.18 0.78 14.60
N ARG A 117 5.38 0.88 15.20
CA ARG A 117 5.56 0.70 16.65
C ARG A 117 4.87 1.75 17.51
N THR A 118 4.94 3.02 17.13
CA THR A 118 4.40 4.11 17.96
C THR A 118 4.45 5.43 17.20
N GLY A 119 3.35 6.18 17.19
CA GLY A 119 3.33 7.52 16.63
C GLY A 119 1.96 8.19 16.48
N TYR A 120 0.87 7.63 17.02
CA TYR A 120 -0.40 8.35 16.97
C TYR A 120 -0.37 9.54 17.93
N VAL A 121 0.11 10.67 17.43
CA VAL A 121 -0.14 11.98 18.02
C VAL A 121 -1.61 12.29 17.73
N TRP A 122 -2.47 12.06 18.72
CA TRP A 122 -3.88 12.41 18.65
C TRP A 122 -4.01 13.91 18.34
N LYS A 123 -4.40 14.26 17.11
CA LYS A 123 -4.56 15.66 16.65
C LYS A 123 -5.70 16.40 17.34
N GLY A 124 -6.55 15.72 18.12
CA GLY A 124 -7.67 16.33 18.85
C GLY A 124 -7.38 16.74 20.30
N ALA A 125 -6.12 16.76 20.74
CA ALA A 125 -5.75 17.19 22.11
C ALA A 125 -5.14 18.61 22.12
N ALA A 126 -5.07 19.27 20.97
CA ALA A 126 -4.53 20.63 20.80
C ALA A 126 -5.63 21.70 20.65
N SER A 127 -6.87 21.40 21.04
CA SER A 127 -7.98 22.35 20.99
C SER A 127 -8.73 22.34 22.31
N GLU A 128 -8.08 22.86 23.36
CA GLU A 128 -8.72 23.51 24.51
C GLU A 128 -7.61 24.05 25.45
N GLN A 129 -6.92 25.10 25.00
CA GLN A 129 -6.49 26.12 25.97
C GLN A 129 -7.64 27.13 26.02
N LEU A 130 -8.58 26.84 26.93
CA LEU A 130 -9.44 27.85 27.53
C LEU A 130 -8.54 28.92 28.13
N GLU A 131 -8.62 30.15 27.63
CA GLU A 131 -8.27 31.31 28.44
C GLU A 131 -9.55 32.07 28.77
N THR A 132 -9.74 32.18 30.09
CA THR A 132 -10.79 32.89 30.82
C THR A 132 -10.37 34.33 31.01
#